data_AF-A0A5M3VZH4-F1
#
_entry.id   AF-A0A5M3VZH4-F1
#
_cell.length_a   1.000
_cell.length_b   1.000
_cell.length_c   1.000
_cell.angle_alpha   90.00
_cell.angle_beta   90.00
_cell.angle_gamma   90.00
#
_symmetry.space_group_name_H-M   'P 1'
#
loop_
_entity.id
_entity.type
_entity.pdbx_description
1 polymer ?
#
loop_
_entity_poly.entity_id
_entity_poly.type
_entity_poly.pdbx_seq_one_letter_code
_entity_poly.pdbx_strand_id
1 'polypeptide(L)'
;MADDFPITDDREPARVVVEMTEHVLRLAATWTGWDGRPYPIDGRIYTPNKAIRRVADHLVDHLAELEARLVGVESMRDHWHASASTTPADLAPFTAADLDEARSRLTRLAQIWAVRLNALTADQLDQSPGDGWSFRQLAFHVAGSAYYANAIGALPPAAAGASS
;
A
#
# COMPACT_ATOMS: atom_id res chain seq x y z
N MET A 1 -20.08 5.42 15.61
CA MET A 1 -19.15 4.28 15.65
C MET A 1 -17.85 4.84 16.19
N ALA A 2 -17.15 4.16 17.09
CA ALA A 2 -15.84 4.66 17.51
C ALA A 2 -14.96 4.68 16.26
N ASP A 3 -14.57 5.86 15.79
CA ASP A 3 -13.56 5.98 14.74
C ASP A 3 -12.31 5.31 15.30
N ASP A 4 -11.94 4.18 14.73
CA ASP A 4 -10.76 3.43 15.12
C ASP A 4 -9.56 4.23 14.64
N PHE A 5 -9.09 5.15 15.49
CA PHE A 5 -7.96 6.01 15.19
C PHE A 5 -6.71 5.14 14.95
N PRO A 6 -5.98 5.34 13.85
CA PRO A 6 -4.72 4.64 13.61
C PRO A 6 -3.81 4.82 14.82
N ILE A 7 -3.43 3.70 15.44
CA ILE A 7 -2.49 3.70 16.55
C ILE A 7 -1.12 4.11 15.99
N THR A 8 -0.58 5.19 16.52
CA THR A 8 0.77 5.69 16.21
C THR A 8 1.75 5.31 17.31
N ASP A 9 3.03 5.31 16.99
CA ASP A 9 4.13 5.15 17.95
C ASP A 9 5.27 6.15 17.65
N ASP A 10 6.41 6.00 18.34
CA ASP A 10 7.56 6.91 18.25
C ASP A 10 8.36 6.79 16.94
N ARG A 11 7.96 5.92 16.00
CA ARG A 11 8.64 5.82 14.70
C ARG A 11 8.39 7.05 13.85
N GLU A 12 9.43 7.41 13.10
CA GLU A 12 9.36 8.48 12.11
C GLU A 12 8.33 8.16 11.01
N PRO A 13 7.30 9.00 10.78
CA PRO A 13 6.21 8.67 9.86
C PRO A 13 6.68 8.33 8.44
N ALA A 14 7.67 9.06 7.93
CA ALA A 14 8.28 8.79 6.63
C ALA A 14 8.88 7.37 6.57
N ARG A 15 9.56 6.97 7.65
CA ARG A 15 10.20 5.66 7.75
C ARG A 15 9.19 4.53 7.77
N VAL A 16 8.05 4.71 8.45
CA VAL A 16 6.98 3.71 8.49
C VAL A 16 6.45 3.40 7.09
N VAL A 17 6.24 4.42 6.24
CA VAL A 17 5.76 4.23 4.86
C VAL A 17 6.82 3.57 3.97
N VAL A 18 8.09 3.96 4.12
CA VAL A 18 9.21 3.37 3.36
C VAL A 18 9.40 1.90 3.72
N GLU A 19 9.46 1.58 5.01
CA GLU A 19 9.63 0.20 5.49
C GLU A 19 8.47 -0.71 5.09
N MET A 20 7.23 -0.20 5.11
CA MET A 20 6.08 -0.92 4.57
C MET A 20 6.26 -1.23 3.08
N THR A 21 6.66 -0.23 2.29
CA THR A 21 6.84 -0.42 0.84
C THR A 21 7.93 -1.43 0.53
N GLU A 22 9.06 -1.35 1.24
CA GLU A 22 10.14 -2.34 1.11
C GLU A 22 9.66 -3.74 1.49
N HIS A 23 8.86 -3.87 2.55
CA HIS A 23 8.26 -5.14 2.96
C HIS A 23 7.37 -5.74 1.88
N VAL A 24 6.47 -4.94 1.30
CA VAL A 24 5.62 -5.35 0.18
C VAL A 24 6.48 -5.83 -0.99
N LEU A 25 7.51 -5.08 -1.38
CA LEU A 25 8.38 -5.44 -2.51
C LEU A 25 9.23 -6.69 -2.23
N ARG A 26 9.64 -6.94 -0.98
CA ARG A 26 10.30 -8.19 -0.58
C ARG A 26 9.39 -9.40 -0.76
N LEU A 27 8.12 -9.30 -0.35
CA LEU A 27 7.14 -10.37 -0.59
C LEU A 27 6.86 -10.54 -2.08
N ALA A 28 6.63 -9.44 -2.79
CA ALA A 28 6.35 -9.43 -4.23
C ALA A 28 7.46 -10.09 -5.06
N ALA A 29 8.72 -10.01 -4.61
CA ALA A 29 9.83 -10.69 -5.27
C ALA A 29 9.65 -12.22 -5.36
N THR A 30 8.83 -12.81 -4.49
CA THR A 30 8.52 -14.25 -4.50
C THR A 30 7.31 -14.61 -5.36
N TRP A 31 6.48 -13.62 -5.71
CA TRP A 31 5.18 -13.85 -6.35
C TRP A 31 5.26 -14.22 -7.82
N THR A 32 6.44 -14.14 -8.43
CA THR A 32 6.67 -14.66 -9.79
C THR A 32 6.51 -16.18 -9.87
N GLY A 33 6.54 -16.89 -8.74
CA GLY A 33 6.20 -18.31 -8.62
C GLY A 33 4.74 -18.60 -8.29
N TRP A 34 3.84 -17.61 -8.35
CA TRP A 34 2.42 -17.81 -8.05
C TRP A 34 1.77 -18.80 -9.04
N ASP A 35 1.01 -19.77 -8.51
CA ASP A 35 0.39 -20.85 -9.27
C ASP A 35 -0.94 -20.46 -9.95
N GLY A 36 -1.32 -19.18 -9.86
CA GLY A 36 -2.56 -18.64 -10.40
C GLY A 36 -3.79 -18.89 -9.52
N ARG A 37 -3.66 -19.53 -8.35
CA ARG A 37 -4.78 -19.75 -7.43
C ARG A 37 -4.98 -18.55 -6.51
N PRO A 38 -6.16 -17.89 -6.53
CA PRO A 38 -6.41 -16.77 -5.63
C PRO A 38 -6.53 -17.19 -4.17
N TYR A 39 -6.25 -16.25 -3.26
CA TYR A 39 -6.33 -16.44 -1.81
C TYR A 39 -7.62 -15.83 -1.24
N PRO A 40 -8.63 -16.63 -0.87
CA PRO A 40 -9.83 -16.14 -0.20
C PRO A 40 -9.56 -15.90 1.29
N ILE A 41 -9.56 -14.64 1.72
CA ILE A 41 -9.32 -14.22 3.12
C ILE A 41 -10.37 -13.18 3.49
N ASP A 42 -11.03 -13.38 4.63
CA ASP A 42 -12.04 -12.47 5.20
C ASP A 42 -13.11 -12.03 4.18
N GLY A 43 -13.60 -12.98 3.38
CA GLY A 43 -14.62 -12.75 2.37
C GLY A 43 -14.13 -11.98 1.13
N ARG A 44 -12.82 -11.77 0.99
CA ARG A 44 -12.20 -11.11 -0.17
C ARG A 44 -11.23 -12.05 -0.88
N ILE A 45 -11.06 -11.80 -2.17
CA ILE A 45 -10.07 -12.50 -2.99
C ILE A 45 -8.80 -11.65 -3.06
N TYR A 46 -7.65 -12.27 -2.84
CA TYR A 46 -6.31 -11.68 -3.00
C TYR A 46 -5.49 -12.42 -4.05
N THR A 47 -4.75 -11.65 -4.83
CA THR A 47 -3.81 -12.10 -5.85
C THR A 47 -2.63 -11.13 -5.86
N PRO A 48 -1.45 -11.54 -6.37
CA PRO A 48 -0.29 -10.65 -6.44
C PRO A 48 -0.57 -9.30 -7.09
N ASN A 49 -1.23 -9.31 -8.26
CA ASN A 49 -1.60 -8.09 -8.97
C ASN A 49 -2.57 -7.20 -8.17
N LYS A 50 -3.57 -7.81 -7.52
CA LYS A 50 -4.48 -7.06 -6.65
C LYS A 50 -3.76 -6.45 -5.45
N ALA A 51 -2.84 -7.17 -4.82
CA ALA A 51 -2.10 -6.67 -3.67
C ALA A 51 -1.24 -5.46 -4.06
N ILE A 52 -0.48 -5.52 -5.15
CA ILE A 52 0.30 -4.38 -5.66
C ILE A 52 -0.61 -3.20 -5.99
N ARG A 53 -1.72 -3.44 -6.70
CA ARG A 53 -2.68 -2.39 -7.03
C ARG A 53 -3.24 -1.74 -5.78
N ARG A 54 -3.68 -2.51 -4.79
CA ARG A 54 -4.25 -1.98 -3.54
C ARG A 54 -3.26 -1.20 -2.70
N VAL A 55 -2.00 -1.60 -2.66
CA VAL A 55 -0.93 -0.82 -2.00
C VAL A 55 -0.73 0.50 -2.74
N ALA A 56 -0.66 0.48 -4.08
CA ALA A 56 -0.50 1.68 -4.88
C ALA A 56 -1.70 2.64 -4.74
N ASP A 57 -2.93 2.12 -4.85
CA ASP A 57 -4.17 2.88 -4.66
C ASP A 57 -4.14 3.57 -3.29
N HIS A 58 -3.89 2.82 -2.21
CA HIS A 58 -3.92 3.37 -0.85
C HIS A 58 -2.82 4.42 -0.60
N LEU A 59 -1.64 4.25 -1.19
CA LEU A 59 -0.58 5.26 -1.20
C LEU A 59 -1.00 6.53 -1.95
N VAL A 60 -1.72 6.41 -3.07
CA VAL A 60 -2.15 7.56 -3.87
C VAL A 60 -3.33 8.27 -3.20
N ASP A 61 -4.31 7.53 -2.72
CA ASP A 61 -5.53 8.05 -2.09
C ASP A 61 -5.19 9.00 -0.93
N HIS A 62 -4.35 8.55 0.00
CA HIS A 62 -3.97 9.38 1.14
C HIS A 62 -2.86 10.38 0.84
N LEU A 63 -2.10 10.21 -0.24
CA LEU A 63 -1.19 11.26 -0.70
C LEU A 63 -2.00 12.43 -1.27
N ALA A 64 -3.05 12.14 -2.05
CA ALA A 64 -3.97 13.16 -2.54
C ALA A 64 -4.70 13.86 -1.39
N GLU A 65 -5.13 13.12 -0.37
CA GLU A 65 -5.70 13.70 0.85
C GLU A 65 -4.71 14.65 1.55
N LEU A 66 -3.48 14.18 1.79
CA LEU A 66 -2.43 14.96 2.43
C LEU A 66 -2.13 16.25 1.66
N GLU A 67 -1.93 16.16 0.34
CA GLU A 67 -1.60 17.31 -0.51
C GLU A 67 -2.74 18.34 -0.56
N ALA A 68 -4.01 17.90 -0.64
CA ALA A 68 -5.15 18.80 -0.59
C ALA A 68 -5.23 19.54 0.75
N ARG A 69 -5.11 18.80 1.86
CA ARG A 69 -5.17 19.35 3.22
C ARG A 69 -4.03 20.32 3.51
N LEU A 70 -2.83 20.07 2.99
CA LEU A 70 -1.67 20.98 3.14
C LEU A 70 -1.94 22.39 2.62
N VAL A 71 -2.75 22.52 1.57
CA VAL A 71 -3.09 23.82 0.95
C VAL A 71 -4.50 24.31 1.30
N GLY A 72 -5.16 23.67 2.27
CA GLY A 72 -6.49 24.05 2.73
C GLY A 72 -7.62 23.75 1.74
N VAL A 73 -7.40 22.81 0.81
CA VAL A 73 -8.42 22.33 -0.15
C VAL A 73 -9.07 21.06 0.40
N GLU A 74 -10.40 20.94 0.22
CA GLU A 74 -11.13 19.72 0.59
C GLU A 74 -10.62 18.52 -0.21
N SER A 75 -10.33 17.41 0.46
CA SER A 75 -9.91 16.19 -0.20
C SER A 75 -11.06 15.53 -0.95
N MET A 76 -10.77 14.99 -2.13
CA MET A 76 -11.74 14.23 -2.90
C MET A 76 -11.93 12.85 -2.26
N ARG A 77 -13.19 12.44 -2.07
CA ARG A 77 -13.51 11.11 -1.53
C ARG A 77 -13.26 10.03 -2.57
N ASP A 78 -12.64 8.92 -2.16
CA ASP A 78 -12.64 7.69 -2.96
C ASP A 78 -14.05 7.06 -2.96
N HIS A 79 -14.57 6.75 -4.13
CA HIS A 79 -15.85 6.09 -4.34
C HIS A 79 -15.72 4.67 -4.92
N TRP A 80 -14.50 4.25 -5.24
CA TRP A 80 -14.24 3.01 -5.96
C TRP A 80 -14.28 1.78 -5.05
N HIS A 81 -14.05 1.94 -3.73
CA HIS A 81 -14.07 0.85 -2.74
C HIS A 81 -13.21 -0.35 -3.18
N ALA A 82 -11.99 -0.08 -3.66
CA ALA A 82 -11.23 -1.01 -4.50
C ALA A 82 -10.88 -2.37 -3.86
N SER A 83 -10.95 -2.50 -2.53
CA SER A 83 -10.68 -3.78 -1.86
C SER A 83 -11.77 -4.82 -2.12
N ALA A 84 -13.02 -4.39 -2.35
CA ALA A 84 -14.16 -5.24 -2.61
C ALA A 84 -14.17 -5.83 -4.03
N SER A 85 -13.49 -5.19 -4.99
CA SER A 85 -13.46 -5.62 -6.38
C SER A 85 -12.21 -6.45 -6.70
N THR A 86 -12.39 -7.48 -7.52
CA THR A 86 -11.31 -8.23 -8.17
C THR A 86 -11.59 -8.22 -9.66
N THR A 87 -10.68 -7.65 -10.43
CA THR A 87 -10.79 -7.46 -11.87
C THR A 87 -10.11 -8.60 -12.63
N PRO A 88 -10.34 -8.75 -13.95
CA PRO A 88 -9.58 -9.70 -14.76
C PRO A 88 -8.06 -9.43 -14.74
N ALA A 89 -7.63 -8.16 -14.67
CA ALA A 89 -6.21 -7.81 -14.56
C ALA A 89 -5.60 -8.31 -13.24
N ASP A 90 -6.38 -8.28 -12.15
CA ASP A 90 -5.94 -8.82 -10.87
C ASP A 90 -5.71 -10.34 -10.92
N LEU A 91 -6.38 -11.06 -11.82
CA LEU A 91 -6.28 -12.51 -11.96
C LEU A 91 -5.18 -12.95 -12.94
N ALA A 92 -4.55 -12.02 -13.65
CA ALA A 92 -3.45 -12.33 -14.56
C ALA A 92 -2.23 -12.87 -13.80
N PRO A 93 -1.39 -13.72 -14.42
CA PRO A 93 -0.11 -14.14 -13.85
C PRO A 93 0.72 -12.94 -13.39
N PHE A 94 1.51 -13.13 -12.35
CA PHE A 94 2.45 -12.11 -11.88
C PHE A 94 3.85 -12.44 -12.41
N THR A 95 4.31 -11.68 -13.38
CA THR A 95 5.55 -11.94 -14.12
C THR A 95 6.72 -11.13 -13.57
N ALA A 96 7.92 -11.40 -14.08
CA ALA A 96 9.09 -10.56 -13.78
C ALA A 96 8.90 -9.10 -14.22
N ALA A 97 8.12 -8.85 -15.28
CA ALA A 97 7.82 -7.48 -15.74
C ALA A 97 6.89 -6.76 -14.76
N ASP A 98 5.87 -7.46 -14.22
CA ASP A 98 4.97 -6.89 -13.21
C ASP A 98 5.72 -6.56 -11.91
N LEU A 99 6.70 -7.40 -11.53
CA LEU A 99 7.59 -7.13 -10.40
C LEU A 99 8.47 -5.89 -10.63
N ASP A 100 9.05 -5.76 -11.82
CA ASP A 100 9.89 -4.60 -12.17
C ASP A 100 9.07 -3.30 -12.17
N GLU A 101 7.87 -3.35 -12.76
CA GLU A 101 6.92 -2.24 -12.71
C GLU A 101 6.55 -1.88 -11.26
N ALA A 102 6.21 -2.88 -10.43
CA ALA A 102 5.87 -2.68 -9.03
C ALA A 102 7.01 -2.01 -8.26
N ARG A 103 8.25 -2.48 -8.45
CA ARG A 103 9.45 -1.88 -7.86
C ARG A 103 9.62 -0.43 -8.29
N SER A 104 9.55 -0.16 -9.59
CA SER A 104 9.69 1.18 -10.14
C SER A 104 8.63 2.13 -9.59
N ARG A 105 7.37 1.70 -9.58
CA ARG A 105 6.24 2.53 -9.16
C ARG A 105 6.23 2.76 -7.65
N LEU A 106 6.26 1.69 -6.85
CA LEU A 106 6.08 1.79 -5.41
C LEU A 106 7.27 2.49 -4.74
N THR A 107 8.51 2.25 -5.21
CA THR A 107 9.70 2.95 -4.67
C THR A 107 9.59 4.47 -4.86
N ARG A 108 9.12 4.92 -6.04
CA ARG A 108 8.92 6.36 -6.29
C ARG A 108 7.78 6.95 -5.47
N LEU A 109 6.68 6.21 -5.29
CA LEU A 109 5.60 6.64 -4.40
C LEU A 109 6.10 6.77 -2.95
N ALA A 110 6.82 5.78 -2.43
CA ALA A 110 7.42 5.83 -1.10
C ALA A 110 8.39 7.01 -0.96
N GLN A 111 9.18 7.32 -2.00
CA GLN A 111 10.04 8.50 -2.02
C GLN A 111 9.25 9.80 -1.90
N ILE A 112 8.15 9.96 -2.64
CA ILE A 112 7.30 11.17 -2.56
C ILE A 112 6.73 11.32 -1.16
N TRP A 113 6.20 10.23 -0.58
CA TRP A 113 5.74 10.20 0.81
C TRP A 113 6.83 10.62 1.80
N ALA A 114 8.04 10.06 1.68
CA ALA A 114 9.15 10.40 2.55
C ALA A 114 9.57 11.86 2.41
N VAL A 115 9.66 12.37 1.18
CA VAL A 115 9.96 13.79 0.90
C VAL A 115 8.91 14.70 1.55
N ARG A 116 7.63 14.37 1.45
CA ARG A 116 6.55 15.18 2.02
C ARG A 116 6.56 15.14 3.54
N LEU A 117 6.58 13.96 4.13
CA LEU A 117 6.53 13.81 5.59
C LEU A 117 7.77 14.41 6.26
N ASN A 118 8.97 14.29 5.67
CA ASN A 118 10.19 14.88 6.22
C ASN A 118 10.27 16.41 6.08
N ALA A 119 9.43 17.01 5.24
CA ALA A 119 9.38 18.46 5.07
C ALA A 119 8.49 19.15 6.12
N LEU A 120 7.69 18.38 6.86
CA LEU A 120 6.76 18.88 7.87
C LEU A 120 7.42 18.89 9.25
N THR A 121 7.08 19.88 10.07
CA THR A 121 7.46 19.88 11.48
C THR A 121 6.64 18.86 12.27
N ALA A 122 7.11 18.49 13.47
CA ALA A 122 6.35 17.62 14.38
C ALA A 122 4.94 18.19 14.64
N ASP A 123 4.83 19.49 14.90
CA ASP A 123 3.54 20.14 15.09
C ASP A 123 2.63 20.04 13.85
N GLN A 124 3.17 20.17 12.63
CA GLN A 124 2.37 19.99 11.41
C GLN A 124 1.92 18.55 11.19
N LEU A 125 2.74 17.57 11.60
CA LEU A 125 2.41 16.15 11.53
C LEU A 125 1.28 15.77 12.49
N ASP A 126 1.21 16.43 13.64
CA ASP A 126 0.29 16.10 14.73
C ASP A 126 -0.95 17.02 14.79
N GLN A 127 -0.82 18.27 14.35
CA GLN A 127 -1.89 19.28 14.26
C GLN A 127 -2.18 19.63 12.80
N SER A 128 -2.56 18.61 12.03
CA SER A 128 -2.74 18.76 10.58
C SER A 128 -4.05 19.49 10.23
N PRO A 129 -4.07 20.33 9.18
CA PRO A 129 -5.28 21.04 8.77
C PRO A 129 -6.42 20.11 8.33
N GLY A 130 -7.67 20.58 8.51
CA GLY A 130 -8.89 19.85 8.14
C GLY A 130 -9.34 18.83 9.19
N ASP A 131 -10.54 18.27 8.98
CA ASP A 131 -11.10 17.25 9.86
C ASP A 131 -10.45 15.87 9.62
N GLY A 132 -10.49 15.00 10.63
CA GLY A 132 -10.02 13.62 10.52
C GLY A 132 -8.66 13.36 11.16
N TRP A 133 -7.94 12.36 10.63
CA TRP A 133 -6.65 11.92 11.17
C TRP A 133 -5.54 12.95 10.93
N SER A 134 -4.57 13.02 11.85
CA SER A 134 -3.33 13.79 11.62
C SER A 134 -2.50 13.18 10.48
N PHE A 135 -1.55 13.93 9.93
CA PHE A 135 -0.65 13.41 8.89
C PHE A 135 0.24 12.28 9.42
N ARG A 136 0.59 12.29 10.72
CA ARG A 136 1.20 11.13 11.38
C ARG A 136 0.27 9.92 11.31
N GLN A 137 -0.98 10.07 11.73
CA GLN A 137 -1.95 8.99 11.70
C GLN A 137 -2.21 8.47 10.28
N LEU A 138 -2.24 9.34 9.27
CA LEU A 138 -2.33 8.93 7.86
C LEU A 138 -1.15 8.05 7.43
N ALA A 139 0.08 8.44 7.78
CA ALA A 139 1.27 7.64 7.45
C ALA A 139 1.19 6.23 8.06
N PHE A 140 0.74 6.12 9.31
CA PHE A 140 0.53 4.83 9.98
C PHE A 140 -0.64 4.05 9.39
N HIS A 141 -1.71 4.72 8.99
CA HIS A 141 -2.84 4.09 8.31
C HIS A 141 -2.42 3.48 6.96
N VAL A 142 -1.71 4.25 6.15
CA VAL A 142 -1.17 3.80 4.85
C VAL A 142 -0.19 2.64 5.05
N ALA A 143 0.59 2.63 6.13
CA ALA A 143 1.44 1.48 6.45
C ALA A 143 0.66 0.18 6.73
N GLY A 144 -0.61 0.29 7.13
CA GLY A 144 -1.56 -0.82 7.19
C GLY A 144 -1.76 -1.53 5.84
N SER A 145 -1.38 -0.92 4.71
CA SER A 145 -1.38 -1.55 3.38
C SER A 145 -0.56 -2.83 3.30
N ALA A 146 0.41 -3.03 4.21
CA ALA A 146 1.16 -4.28 4.33
C ALA A 146 0.22 -5.50 4.44
N TYR A 147 -0.97 -5.32 5.01
CA TYR A 147 -2.02 -6.33 5.07
C TYR A 147 -2.28 -6.98 3.70
N TYR A 148 -2.34 -6.22 2.61
CA TYR A 148 -2.62 -6.76 1.28
C TYR A 148 -1.53 -7.71 0.78
N ALA A 149 -0.27 -7.41 1.09
CA ALA A 149 0.84 -8.30 0.75
C ALA A 149 0.94 -9.49 1.73
N ASN A 150 0.66 -9.27 3.01
CA ASN A 150 0.66 -10.30 4.03
C ASN A 150 -0.43 -11.36 3.80
N ALA A 151 -1.56 -10.97 3.21
CA ALA A 151 -2.62 -11.88 2.80
C ALA A 151 -2.14 -12.95 1.81
N ILE A 152 -1.12 -12.66 1.01
CA ILE A 152 -0.49 -13.62 0.09
C ILE A 152 0.72 -14.28 0.76
N GLY A 153 1.51 -13.50 1.49
CA GLY A 153 2.74 -13.96 2.13
C GLY A 153 3.87 -14.22 1.14
N ALA A 154 4.94 -14.83 1.62
CA ALA A 154 6.05 -15.25 0.77
C ALA A 154 5.71 -16.58 0.10
N LEU A 155 5.93 -16.67 -1.21
CA LEU A 155 5.74 -17.91 -1.96
C LEU A 155 7.06 -18.70 -2.07
N PRO A 156 6.99 -20.04 -2.13
CA PRO A 156 8.17 -20.82 -2.46
C PRO A 156 8.67 -20.47 -3.87
N PRO A 157 9.96 -20.64 -4.16
CA PRO A 157 10.45 -20.52 -5.53
C PRO A 157 9.66 -21.46 -6.44
N ALA A 158 9.36 -20.99 -7.66
CA ALA A 158 8.70 -21.82 -8.66
C ALA A 158 9.43 -23.17 -8.75
N ALA A 159 8.70 -24.28 -8.60
CA ALA A 159 9.28 -25.60 -8.83
C ALA A 159 9.88 -25.58 -10.24
N ALA A 160 11.18 -25.83 -10.35
CA ALA A 160 11.81 -26.04 -11.65
C ALA A 160 11.04 -27.18 -12.32
N GLY A 161 10.25 -26.84 -13.34
CA GLY A 161 9.40 -27.81 -14.01
C GLY A 161 10.25 -28.98 -14.49
N ALA A 162 9.89 -30.18 -14.05
CA ALA A 162 10.27 -31.39 -14.75
C ALA A 162 9.71 -31.26 -16.17
N SER A 163 10.60 -30.90 -17.10
CA SER A 163 10.30 -30.95 -18.53
C SER A 163 9.82 -32.37 -18.85
N SER A 164 8.56 -32.48 -19.26
CA SER A 164 7.99 -33.68 -19.89
C SER A 164 7.80 -33.38 -21.36
#